data_AF-A0A4Q3GWC1-F1
#
_entry.id   AF-A0A4Q3GWC1-F1
#
_cell.length_a   1.000
_cell.length_b   1.000
_cell.length_c   1.000
_cell.angle_alpha   90.00
_cell.angle_beta   90.00
_cell.angle_gamma   90.00
#
_symmetry.space_group_name_H-M   'P 1'
#
loop_
_entity.id
_entity.type
_entity.pdbx_description
1 polymer ?
#
loop_
_entity_poly.entity_id
_entity_poly.type
_entity_poly.pdbx_seq_one_letter_code
_entity_poly.pdbx_strand_id
1 'polypeptide(L)'
;MGMTKGSLDKDALVEKARSRTGLEDFGPDTWQEGLEVLVRSLNEEAALNAPGEAMLGERIVDQLVERLRFEKSWAENPAVADEQIVAPIFGVGLGRTGSNALGFMMAQDPKRRMIRMWEALYPSPPPEKATEHTDPRIARTQVWIEGMWRDFPAYKDMVPLEAEGPTECVYLLQFDFRTQNFEAWGRVPSYHDWLFSCDMTP
;
A
#
# COMPACT_ATOMS: atom_id res chain seq x y z
N MET A 1 20.61 27.89 0.04
CA MET A 1 19.47 27.42 0.86
C MET A 1 19.78 25.96 1.15
N GLY A 2 20.24 25.65 2.37
CA GLY A 2 20.77 24.33 2.70
C GLY A 2 19.66 23.28 2.70
N MET A 3 19.88 22.17 2.01
CA MET A 3 19.00 21.00 2.08
C MET A 3 19.05 20.46 3.51
N THR A 4 17.93 20.53 4.23
CA THR A 4 17.80 19.89 5.55
C THR A 4 17.76 18.38 5.31
N LYS A 5 18.68 17.63 5.94
CA LYS A 5 18.61 16.17 5.99
C LYS A 5 17.31 15.77 6.68
N GLY A 6 16.52 14.88 6.09
CA GLY A 6 15.28 14.40 6.69
C GLY A 6 15.53 13.66 8.00
N SER A 7 14.54 13.63 8.88
CA SER A 7 14.61 13.08 10.23
C SER A 7 13.78 11.82 10.46
N LEU A 8 13.31 11.16 9.39
CA LEU A 8 12.60 9.89 9.50
C LEU A 8 13.54 8.83 10.10
N ASP A 9 13.08 8.19 11.18
CA ASP A 9 13.83 7.15 11.88
C ASP A 9 13.06 5.82 11.80
N LYS A 10 13.68 4.80 11.21
CA LYS A 10 13.06 3.49 10.96
C LYS A 10 12.52 2.88 12.26
N ASP A 11 13.32 2.87 13.31
CA ASP A 11 12.97 2.20 14.57
C ASP A 11 11.82 2.93 15.26
N ALA A 12 11.82 4.27 15.25
CA ALA A 12 10.71 5.07 15.75
C ALA A 12 9.40 4.82 14.99
N LEU A 13 9.46 4.63 13.66
CA LEU A 13 8.29 4.31 12.84
C LEU A 13 7.74 2.91 13.19
N VAL A 14 8.61 1.92 13.37
CA VAL A 14 8.26 0.55 13.79
C VAL A 14 7.64 0.54 15.19
N GLU A 15 8.25 1.20 16.16
CA GLU A 15 7.72 1.29 17.53
C GLU A 15 6.38 2.01 17.59
N LYS A 16 6.17 3.00 16.71
CA LYS A 16 4.87 3.68 16.61
C LYS A 16 3.79 2.77 16.04
N ALA A 17 4.12 1.93 15.06
CA ALA A 17 3.18 0.93 14.53
C ALA A 17 2.81 -0.13 15.58
N ARG A 18 3.80 -0.61 16.35
CA ARG A 18 3.57 -1.48 17.52
C ARG A 18 2.65 -0.82 18.54
N SER A 19 2.94 0.42 18.91
CA SER A 19 2.13 1.19 19.87
C SER A 19 0.68 1.38 19.41
N ARG A 20 0.44 1.54 18.10
CA ARG A 20 -0.92 1.70 17.54
C ARG A 20 -1.75 0.43 17.56
N THR A 21 -1.10 -0.72 17.49
CA THR A 21 -1.77 -2.01 17.28
C THR A 21 -1.74 -2.89 18.52
N GLY A 22 -0.75 -2.71 19.40
CA GLY A 22 -0.43 -3.65 20.47
C GLY A 22 0.16 -4.98 19.95
N LEU A 23 0.62 -5.02 18.69
CA LEU A 23 1.16 -6.21 18.03
C LEU A 23 2.68 -6.05 17.82
N GLU A 24 3.42 -7.16 17.88
CA GLU A 24 4.87 -7.16 17.74
C GLU A 24 5.38 -7.98 16.55
N ASP A 25 4.56 -8.90 16.04
CA ASP A 25 4.91 -9.84 14.99
C ASP A 25 4.61 -9.27 13.60
N PHE A 26 5.68 -8.91 12.89
CA PHE A 26 5.63 -8.48 11.50
C PHE A 26 5.85 -9.66 10.52
N GLY A 27 5.78 -10.90 10.99
CA GLY A 27 5.95 -12.08 10.16
C GLY A 27 7.39 -12.24 9.66
N PRO A 28 7.57 -12.79 8.45
CA PRO A 28 8.89 -12.99 7.85
C PRO A 28 9.74 -11.70 7.78
N ASP A 29 11.06 -11.87 7.88
CA ASP A 29 12.07 -10.80 7.81
C ASP A 29 12.31 -10.36 6.35
N THR A 30 11.24 -9.94 5.68
CA THR A 30 11.25 -9.52 4.28
C THR A 30 11.21 -7.99 4.16
N TRP A 31 10.39 -7.32 4.95
CA TRP A 31 10.06 -5.89 4.83
C TRP A 31 11.14 -4.90 5.25
N GLN A 32 12.08 -5.30 6.11
CA GLN A 32 13.00 -4.43 6.83
C GLN A 32 14.00 -3.75 5.90
N GLU A 33 14.50 -4.49 4.90
CA GLU A 33 15.45 -3.98 3.91
C GLU A 33 14.82 -2.86 3.08
N GLY A 34 13.64 -3.11 2.51
CA GLY A 34 12.93 -2.13 1.69
C GLY A 34 12.57 -0.87 2.46
N LEU A 35 12.12 -1.01 3.71
CA LEU A 35 11.86 0.12 4.59
C LEU A 35 13.13 0.94 4.85
N GLU A 36 14.25 0.28 5.15
CA GLU A 36 15.52 0.95 5.44
C GLU A 36 16.03 1.76 4.24
N VAL A 37 16.00 1.16 3.05
CA VAL A 37 16.40 1.84 1.82
C VAL A 37 15.45 3.00 1.51
N LEU A 38 14.15 2.82 1.70
CA LEU A 38 13.16 3.88 1.48
C LEU A 38 13.39 5.07 2.43
N VAL A 39 13.54 4.81 3.73
CA VAL A 39 13.78 5.85 4.74
C VAL A 39 15.07 6.61 4.46
N ARG A 40 16.16 5.90 4.10
CA ARG A 40 17.42 6.54 3.69
C ARG A 40 17.22 7.45 2.48
N SER A 41 16.59 6.95 1.43
CA SER A 41 16.37 7.70 0.19
C SER A 41 15.46 8.92 0.42
N LEU A 42 14.42 8.80 1.24
CA LEU A 42 13.57 9.94 1.63
C LEU A 42 14.35 11.01 2.41
N ASN A 43 15.20 10.61 3.35
CA ASN A 43 15.97 11.55 4.16
C ASN A 43 17.09 12.26 3.39
N GLU A 44 17.71 11.58 2.43
CA GLU A 44 18.91 12.07 1.74
C GLU A 44 18.60 12.72 0.39
N GLU A 45 17.52 12.31 -0.29
CA GLU A 45 17.30 12.61 -1.71
C GLU A 45 15.96 13.30 -2.00
N ALA A 46 14.95 13.13 -1.14
CA ALA A 46 13.61 13.66 -1.41
C ALA A 46 13.42 15.14 -1.05
N ALA A 47 14.40 15.76 -0.36
CA ALA A 47 14.37 17.17 0.04
C ALA A 47 13.06 17.57 0.76
N LEU A 48 12.62 16.74 1.71
CA LEU A 48 11.36 16.93 2.42
C LEU A 48 11.39 18.19 3.29
N ASN A 49 10.25 18.88 3.36
CA ASN A 49 9.98 19.87 4.39
C ASN A 49 9.32 19.18 5.61
N ALA A 50 9.25 19.88 6.75
CA ALA A 50 8.70 19.29 7.97
C ALA A 50 7.26 18.75 7.82
N PRO A 51 6.31 19.42 7.11
CA PRO A 51 5.00 18.83 6.84
C PRO A 51 5.06 17.55 5.99
N GLY A 52 5.90 17.51 4.96
CA GLY A 52 6.07 16.34 4.10
C GLY A 52 6.70 15.16 4.83
N GLU A 53 7.68 15.43 5.69
CA GLU A 53 8.27 14.44 6.58
C GLU A 53 7.22 13.83 7.53
N ALA A 54 6.44 14.67 8.20
CA ALA A 54 5.37 14.20 9.07
C ALA A 54 4.35 13.35 8.30
N MET A 55 3.90 13.82 7.13
CA MET A 55 2.94 13.09 6.30
C MET A 55 3.48 11.73 5.83
N LEU A 56 4.72 11.66 5.34
CA LEU A 56 5.29 10.40 4.85
C LEU A 56 5.62 9.45 5.99
N GLY A 57 6.09 9.96 7.13
CA GLY A 57 6.28 9.14 8.34
C GLY A 57 4.97 8.49 8.79
N GLU A 58 3.86 9.25 8.79
CA GLU A 58 2.53 8.68 9.07
C GLU A 58 2.12 7.59 8.05
N ARG A 59 2.34 7.83 6.75
CA ARG A 59 2.00 6.84 5.72
C ARG A 59 2.81 5.55 5.86
N ILE A 60 4.10 5.64 6.19
CA ILE A 60 4.95 4.47 6.46
C ILE A 60 4.43 3.69 7.67
N VAL A 61 4.08 4.39 8.74
CA VAL A 61 3.49 3.77 9.95
C VAL A 61 2.19 3.06 9.59
N ASP A 62 1.35 3.64 8.73
CA ASP A 62 0.11 2.99 8.30
C ASP A 62 0.38 1.68 7.55
N GLN A 63 1.41 1.60 6.69
CA GLN A 63 1.79 0.33 6.03
C GLN A 63 2.27 -0.72 7.04
N LEU A 64 3.08 -0.30 8.02
CA LEU A 64 3.54 -1.18 9.11
C LEU A 64 2.38 -1.69 9.97
N VAL A 65 1.40 -0.83 10.26
CA VAL A 65 0.18 -1.19 10.99
C VAL A 65 -0.64 -2.23 10.23
N GLU A 66 -0.83 -2.05 8.92
CA GLU A 66 -1.58 -3.02 8.12
C GLU A 66 -0.80 -4.34 7.99
N ARG A 67 0.54 -4.32 7.88
CA ARG A 67 1.36 -5.54 7.95
C ARG A 67 1.15 -6.30 9.26
N LEU A 68 1.24 -5.63 10.42
CA LEU A 68 0.99 -6.27 11.73
C LEU A 68 -0.40 -6.92 11.81
N ARG A 69 -1.42 -6.23 11.29
CA ARG A 69 -2.79 -6.77 11.25
C ARG A 69 -2.92 -7.94 10.29
N PHE A 70 -2.21 -7.92 9.17
CA PHE A 70 -2.17 -9.00 8.21
C PHE A 70 -1.57 -10.26 8.83
N GLU A 71 -0.40 -10.15 9.46
CA GLU A 71 0.28 -11.29 10.08
C GLU A 71 -0.53 -11.89 11.22
N LYS A 72 -1.14 -11.04 12.06
CA LYS A 72 -2.11 -11.50 13.05
C LYS A 72 -3.26 -12.28 12.40
N SER A 73 -3.86 -11.72 11.35
CA SER A 73 -5.00 -12.34 10.67
C SER A 73 -4.62 -13.66 10.02
N TRP A 74 -3.42 -13.74 9.46
CA TRP A 74 -2.86 -14.96 8.85
C TRP A 74 -2.64 -16.05 9.91
N ALA A 75 -2.03 -15.69 11.04
CA ALA A 75 -1.81 -16.60 12.16
C ALA A 75 -3.13 -17.13 12.77
N GLU A 76 -4.18 -16.30 12.79
CA GLU A 76 -5.52 -16.68 13.25
C GLU A 76 -6.29 -17.55 12.24
N ASN A 77 -5.89 -17.59 10.97
CA ASN A 77 -6.59 -18.29 9.88
C ASN A 77 -5.65 -19.17 9.03
N PRO A 78 -4.95 -20.16 9.62
CA PRO A 78 -3.94 -20.95 8.92
C PRO A 78 -4.51 -21.76 7.73
N ALA A 79 -5.80 -22.08 7.74
CA ALA A 79 -6.47 -22.78 6.64
C ALA A 79 -6.43 -22.01 5.31
N VAL A 80 -6.23 -20.68 5.33
CA VAL A 80 -6.07 -19.88 4.11
C VAL A 80 -4.83 -20.29 3.32
N ALA A 81 -3.82 -20.88 3.96
CA ALA A 81 -2.62 -21.37 3.29
C ALA A 81 -2.90 -22.54 2.32
N ASP A 82 -4.02 -23.25 2.50
CA ASP A 82 -4.43 -24.38 1.64
C ASP A 82 -5.27 -23.92 0.42
N GLU A 83 -5.69 -22.65 0.38
CA GLU A 83 -6.49 -22.10 -0.71
C GLU A 83 -5.68 -22.00 -2.01
N GLN A 84 -6.30 -22.39 -3.13
CA GLN A 84 -5.65 -22.38 -4.43
C GLN A 84 -6.14 -21.22 -5.30
N ILE A 85 -5.21 -20.35 -5.71
CA ILE A 85 -5.47 -19.33 -6.72
C ILE A 85 -5.28 -19.94 -8.11
N VAL A 86 -6.37 -20.44 -8.70
CA VAL A 86 -6.34 -21.13 -10.00
C VAL A 86 -6.50 -20.14 -11.15
N ALA A 87 -5.59 -20.20 -12.12
CA ALA A 87 -5.61 -19.41 -13.36
C ALA A 87 -5.83 -17.89 -13.15
N PRO A 88 -5.02 -17.21 -12.30
CA PRO A 88 -5.08 -15.76 -12.14
C PRO A 88 -4.72 -15.05 -13.44
N ILE A 89 -5.31 -13.87 -13.65
CA ILE A 89 -5.02 -13.01 -14.79
C ILE A 89 -4.31 -11.77 -14.28
N PHE A 90 -3.10 -11.55 -14.79
CA PHE A 90 -2.30 -10.38 -14.47
C PHE A 90 -2.32 -9.39 -15.63
N GLY A 91 -2.73 -8.15 -15.35
CA GLY A 91 -2.54 -7.03 -16.24
C GLY A 91 -1.21 -6.36 -15.95
N VAL A 92 -0.24 -6.47 -16.87
CA VAL A 92 1.08 -5.83 -16.74
C VAL A 92 1.33 -4.90 -17.91
N GLY A 93 1.96 -3.76 -17.65
CA GLY A 93 2.24 -2.75 -18.66
C GLY A 93 2.77 -1.47 -18.04
N LEU A 94 3.06 -0.50 -18.90
CA LEU A 94 3.48 0.83 -18.47
C LEU A 94 2.27 1.61 -17.91
N GLY A 95 2.54 2.57 -17.04
CA GLY A 95 1.55 3.56 -16.67
C GLY A 95 0.99 4.28 -17.90
N ARG A 96 -0.28 4.68 -17.83
CA ARG A 96 -0.98 5.48 -18.86
C ARG A 96 -1.27 4.74 -20.18
N THR A 97 -1.31 3.40 -20.20
CA THR A 97 -1.70 2.59 -21.37
C THR A 97 -3.15 2.07 -21.32
N GLY A 98 -3.98 2.61 -20.43
CA GLY A 98 -5.38 2.20 -20.28
C GLY A 98 -5.62 1.00 -19.36
N SER A 99 -4.64 0.62 -18.52
CA SER A 99 -4.76 -0.45 -17.52
C SER A 99 -5.98 -0.27 -16.61
N ASN A 100 -6.23 0.96 -16.13
CA ASN A 100 -7.40 1.25 -15.28
C ASN A 100 -8.71 0.97 -16.01
N ALA A 101 -8.87 1.45 -17.25
CA ALA A 101 -10.07 1.18 -18.04
C ALA A 101 -10.27 -0.32 -18.27
N LEU A 102 -9.19 -1.05 -18.56
CA LEU A 102 -9.23 -2.51 -18.67
C LEU A 102 -9.64 -3.17 -17.36
N GLY A 103 -9.10 -2.74 -16.21
CA GLY A 103 -9.47 -3.25 -14.89
C GLY A 103 -10.96 -3.10 -14.61
N PHE A 104 -11.54 -1.93 -14.90
CA PHE A 104 -12.98 -1.68 -14.75
C PHE A 104 -13.84 -2.52 -15.70
N MET A 105 -13.40 -2.73 -16.96
CA MET A 105 -14.09 -3.63 -17.88
C MET A 105 -14.06 -5.09 -17.40
N MET A 106 -12.92 -5.54 -16.89
CA MET A 106 -12.75 -6.89 -16.35
C MET A 106 -13.55 -7.13 -15.08
N ALA A 107 -13.71 -6.09 -14.25
CA ALA A 107 -14.53 -6.12 -13.04
C ALA A 107 -16.03 -6.28 -13.31
N GLN A 108 -16.50 -6.13 -14.56
CA GLN A 108 -17.92 -6.36 -14.92
C GLN A 108 -18.29 -7.85 -15.01
N ASP A 109 -17.32 -8.76 -15.06
CA ASP A 109 -17.59 -10.21 -15.09
C ASP A 109 -17.85 -10.72 -13.66
N PRO A 110 -19.08 -11.10 -13.29
CA PRO A 110 -19.41 -11.55 -11.93
C PRO A 110 -18.75 -12.87 -11.54
N LYS A 111 -18.12 -13.58 -12.50
CA LYS A 111 -17.33 -14.79 -12.23
C LYS A 111 -15.87 -14.48 -11.89
N ARG A 112 -15.45 -13.22 -11.96
CA ARG A 112 -14.08 -12.78 -11.65
C ARG A 112 -14.09 -11.89 -10.42
N ARG A 113 -13.05 -12.05 -9.61
CA ARG A 113 -12.75 -11.15 -8.51
C ARG A 113 -11.59 -10.25 -8.91
N MET A 114 -11.78 -8.95 -8.77
CA MET A 114 -10.71 -7.96 -8.82
C MET A 114 -10.42 -7.50 -7.40
N ILE A 115 -9.18 -7.11 -7.12
CA ILE A 115 -8.81 -6.47 -5.84
C ILE A 115 -9.51 -5.11 -5.81
N ARG A 116 -10.34 -4.85 -4.81
CA ARG A 116 -11.01 -3.56 -4.63
C ARG A 116 -10.15 -2.59 -3.85
N MET A 117 -10.30 -1.28 -4.06
CA MET A 117 -9.50 -0.27 -3.38
C MET A 117 -9.51 -0.44 -1.85
N TRP A 118 -10.69 -0.59 -1.26
CA TRP A 118 -10.81 -0.72 0.19
C TRP A 118 -10.13 -1.99 0.73
N GLU A 119 -10.15 -3.09 -0.04
CA GLU A 119 -9.49 -4.34 0.32
C GLU A 119 -7.97 -4.20 0.25
N ALA A 120 -7.47 -3.47 -0.74
CA ALA A 120 -6.03 -3.28 -0.91
C ALA A 120 -5.43 -2.35 0.15
N LEU A 121 -6.17 -1.33 0.58
CA LEU A 121 -5.73 -0.40 1.64
C LEU A 121 -5.86 -1.01 3.04
N TYR A 122 -6.90 -1.81 3.26
CA TYR A 122 -7.25 -2.33 4.58
C TYR A 122 -7.63 -3.82 4.49
N PRO A 123 -6.67 -4.73 4.20
CA PRO A 123 -6.96 -6.15 3.94
C PRO A 123 -7.41 -6.91 5.20
N SER A 124 -7.10 -6.39 6.39
CA SER A 124 -7.24 -7.13 7.65
C SER A 124 -8.27 -6.51 8.60
N PRO A 125 -9.15 -7.34 9.23
CA PRO A 125 -9.29 -8.78 9.03
C PRO A 125 -9.82 -9.13 7.62
N PRO A 126 -9.59 -10.35 7.10
CA PRO A 126 -10.05 -10.73 5.77
C PRO A 126 -11.55 -10.45 5.60
N PRO A 127 -11.97 -9.91 4.45
CA PRO A 127 -13.37 -9.55 4.23
C PRO A 127 -14.24 -10.80 4.12
N GLU A 128 -15.40 -10.79 4.78
CA GLU A 128 -16.38 -11.87 4.66
C GLU A 128 -17.28 -11.66 3.44
N LYS A 129 -17.50 -12.71 2.66
CA LYS A 129 -18.37 -12.65 1.47
C LYS A 129 -19.78 -12.12 1.77
N ALA A 130 -20.33 -12.41 2.95
CA ALA A 130 -21.67 -11.98 3.34
C ALA A 130 -21.78 -10.46 3.57
N THR A 131 -20.68 -9.80 3.93
CA THR A 131 -20.66 -8.39 4.33
C THR A 131 -19.74 -7.54 3.44
N GLU A 132 -19.20 -8.11 2.36
CA GLU A 132 -18.17 -7.50 1.53
C GLU A 132 -18.59 -6.20 0.82
N HIS A 133 -19.89 -5.92 0.72
CA HIS A 133 -20.44 -4.68 0.15
C HIS A 133 -20.97 -3.71 1.20
N THR A 134 -20.88 -4.09 2.48
CA THR A 134 -21.32 -3.29 3.63
C THR A 134 -20.23 -3.14 4.68
N ASP A 135 -18.99 -3.53 4.34
CA ASP A 135 -17.85 -3.47 5.25
C ASP A 135 -17.56 -2.01 5.61
N PRO A 136 -17.37 -1.67 6.90
CA PRO A 136 -17.10 -0.29 7.33
C PRO A 136 -15.82 0.31 6.70
N ARG A 137 -14.88 -0.53 6.24
CA ARG A 137 -13.67 -0.09 5.52
C ARG A 137 -13.99 0.55 4.17
N ILE A 138 -15.14 0.27 3.58
CA ILE A 138 -15.62 0.94 2.36
C ILE A 138 -15.83 2.43 2.66
N ALA A 139 -16.57 2.75 3.72
CA ALA A 139 -16.81 4.13 4.14
C ALA A 139 -15.50 4.84 4.55
N ARG A 140 -14.59 4.13 5.23
CA ARG A 140 -13.24 4.65 5.54
C ARG A 140 -12.46 5.02 4.28
N THR A 141 -12.50 4.15 3.27
CA THR A 141 -11.83 4.36 1.98
C THR A 141 -12.46 5.53 1.23
N GLN A 142 -13.78 5.68 1.29
CA GLN A 142 -14.48 6.82 0.70
C GLN A 142 -14.01 8.17 1.29
N VAL A 143 -13.82 8.24 2.61
CA VAL A 143 -13.26 9.44 3.27
C VAL A 143 -11.83 9.72 2.78
N TRP A 144 -11.02 8.68 2.60
CA TRP A 144 -9.66 8.82 2.05
C TRP A 144 -9.68 9.37 0.61
N ILE A 145 -10.55 8.83 -0.25
CA ILE A 145 -10.75 9.30 -1.63
C ILE A 145 -11.17 10.78 -1.65
N GLU A 146 -12.13 11.16 -0.82
CA GLU A 146 -12.60 12.54 -0.71
C GLU A 146 -11.51 13.50 -0.21
N GLY A 147 -10.67 13.05 0.72
CA GLY A 147 -9.46 13.76 1.13
C GLY A 147 -8.53 14.00 -0.04
N MET A 148 -8.23 12.95 -0.81
CA MET A 148 -7.36 13.07 -1.97
C MET A 148 -7.93 14.02 -3.03
N TRP A 149 -9.24 14.01 -3.30
CA TRP A 149 -9.86 14.97 -4.21
C TRP A 149 -9.86 16.40 -3.69
N ARG A 150 -9.91 16.59 -2.37
CA ARG A 150 -9.81 17.92 -1.76
C ARG A 150 -8.41 18.49 -1.93
N ASP A 151 -7.40 17.68 -1.67
CA ASP A 151 -6.00 18.09 -1.68
C ASP A 151 -5.43 18.17 -3.11
N PHE A 152 -5.92 17.29 -3.99
CA PHE A 152 -5.49 17.15 -5.39
C PHE A 152 -6.70 17.13 -6.34
N PRO A 153 -7.43 18.24 -6.51
CA PRO A 153 -8.70 18.26 -7.26
C PRO A 153 -8.58 17.78 -8.71
N ALA A 154 -7.44 18.03 -9.36
CA ALA A 154 -7.18 17.56 -10.72
C ALA A 154 -7.17 16.02 -10.83
N TYR A 155 -6.88 15.28 -9.76
CA TYR A 155 -6.87 13.81 -9.79
C TYR A 155 -8.25 13.23 -10.09
N LYS A 156 -9.31 13.91 -9.65
CA LYS A 156 -10.70 13.46 -9.83
C LYS A 156 -11.05 13.25 -11.30
N ASP A 157 -10.50 14.08 -12.19
CA ASP A 157 -10.75 14.02 -13.63
C ASP A 157 -9.77 13.08 -14.36
N MET A 158 -8.68 12.67 -13.71
CA MET A 158 -7.59 11.92 -14.34
C MET A 158 -7.66 10.41 -14.12
N VAL A 159 -8.24 9.96 -13.01
CA VAL A 159 -8.25 8.55 -12.61
C VAL A 159 -9.61 8.19 -12.00
N PRO A 160 -10.32 7.19 -12.56
CA PRO A 160 -11.53 6.68 -11.91
C PRO A 160 -11.14 5.99 -10.61
N LEU A 161 -11.73 6.45 -9.50
CA LEU A 161 -11.42 5.96 -8.16
C LEU A 161 -12.71 5.76 -7.38
N GLU A 162 -12.96 4.52 -7.00
CA GLU A 162 -14.13 4.10 -6.22
C GLU A 162 -13.66 3.20 -5.09
N ALA A 163 -14.25 3.32 -3.90
CA ALA A 163 -13.88 2.49 -2.77
C ALA A 163 -14.01 0.99 -3.09
N GLU A 164 -15.07 0.61 -3.79
CA GLU A 164 -15.32 -0.75 -4.28
C GLU A 164 -14.82 -1.01 -5.70
N GLY A 165 -14.20 -0.02 -6.34
CA GLY A 165 -13.65 -0.17 -7.68
C GLY A 165 -12.36 -1.00 -7.69
N PRO A 166 -12.02 -1.62 -8.83
CA PRO A 166 -10.78 -2.37 -8.96
C PRO A 166 -9.57 -1.47 -8.78
N THR A 167 -8.51 -2.01 -8.16
CA THR A 167 -7.25 -1.31 -7.91
C THR A 167 -6.03 -2.16 -8.28
N GLU A 168 -4.86 -1.55 -8.21
CA GLU A 168 -3.57 -2.14 -8.56
C GLU A 168 -2.94 -2.87 -7.35
N CYS A 169 -2.17 -3.93 -7.63
CA CYS A 169 -1.46 -4.70 -6.61
C CYS A 169 -0.39 -3.90 -5.86
N VAL A 170 0.04 -2.76 -6.41
CA VAL A 170 1.05 -1.87 -5.81
C VAL A 170 0.67 -1.37 -4.42
N TYR A 171 -0.61 -1.41 -4.04
CA TYR A 171 -1.09 -1.15 -2.68
C TYR A 171 -0.79 -2.28 -1.71
N LEU A 172 -0.97 -3.53 -2.12
CA LEU A 172 -0.64 -4.69 -1.29
C LEU A 172 0.88 -4.83 -1.11
N LEU A 173 1.64 -4.58 -2.17
CA LEU A 173 3.11 -4.65 -2.15
C LEU A 173 3.75 -3.57 -1.24
N GLN A 174 3.01 -2.54 -0.82
CA GLN A 174 3.50 -1.55 0.16
C GLN A 174 3.76 -2.17 1.53
N PHE A 175 3.02 -3.21 1.92
CA PHE A 175 3.16 -3.84 3.22
C PHE A 175 4.48 -4.62 3.36
N ASP A 176 5.15 -4.90 2.24
CA ASP A 176 6.48 -5.51 2.22
C ASP A 176 7.59 -4.54 1.80
N PHE A 177 7.23 -3.26 1.60
CA PHE A 177 8.15 -2.21 1.16
C PHE A 177 8.89 -2.52 -0.16
N ARG A 178 8.25 -3.27 -1.07
CA ARG A 178 8.77 -3.64 -2.40
C ARG A 178 7.80 -3.22 -3.50
N THR A 179 7.75 -1.93 -3.80
CA THR A 179 6.78 -1.40 -4.77
C THR A 179 7.21 -0.08 -5.36
N GLN A 180 6.93 0.11 -6.65
CA GLN A 180 7.17 1.37 -7.34
C GLN A 180 6.29 2.50 -6.80
N ASN A 181 5.23 2.20 -6.02
CA ASN A 181 4.32 3.24 -5.54
C ASN A 181 4.99 4.30 -4.66
N PHE A 182 6.10 3.98 -3.98
CA PHE A 182 6.81 4.97 -3.18
C PHE A 182 7.50 6.05 -4.01
N GLU A 183 7.74 5.82 -5.31
CA GLU A 183 8.22 6.86 -6.23
C GLU A 183 7.17 7.95 -6.44
N ALA A 184 5.88 7.64 -6.25
CA ALA A 184 4.81 8.64 -6.26
C ALA A 184 4.74 9.46 -4.96
N TRP A 185 5.44 9.06 -3.90
CA TRP A 185 5.44 9.76 -2.61
C TRP A 185 6.50 10.85 -2.53
N GLY A 186 7.63 10.65 -3.20
CA GLY A 186 8.75 11.57 -3.19
C GLY A 186 9.86 11.14 -4.14
N ARG A 187 10.87 11.99 -4.30
CA ARG A 187 12.05 11.68 -5.11
C ARG A 187 12.95 10.70 -4.35
N VAL A 188 12.90 9.42 -4.71
CA VAL A 188 13.64 8.34 -4.03
C VAL A 188 14.52 7.48 -4.97
N PRO A 189 15.49 8.08 -5.68
CA PRO A 189 16.27 7.35 -6.69
C PRO A 189 17.06 6.16 -6.16
N SER A 190 17.64 6.22 -4.96
CA SER A 190 18.31 5.05 -4.37
C SER A 190 17.36 3.90 -4.05
N TYR A 191 16.11 4.21 -3.66
CA TYR A 191 15.08 3.18 -3.47
C TYR A 191 14.64 2.57 -4.80
N HIS A 192 14.46 3.41 -5.83
CA HIS A 192 14.18 2.95 -7.19
C HIS A 192 15.23 1.96 -7.67
N ASP A 193 16.52 2.34 -7.62
CA ASP A 193 17.61 1.47 -8.09
C ASP A 193 17.65 0.14 -7.32
N TRP A 194 17.43 0.18 -5.99
CA TRP A 194 17.33 -1.02 -5.17
C TRP A 194 16.17 -1.91 -5.61
N LEU A 195 14.97 -1.35 -5.79
CA LEU A 195 13.76 -2.09 -6.16
C LEU A 195 13.94 -2.86 -7.48
N PHE A 196 14.68 -2.31 -8.44
CA PHE A 196 14.98 -2.98 -9.71
C PHE A 196 16.01 -4.11 -9.60
N SER A 197 16.64 -4.27 -8.44
CA SER A 197 17.68 -5.27 -8.18
C SER A 197 17.33 -6.26 -7.07
N CYS A 198 16.34 -5.96 -6.23
CA CYS A 198 15.96 -6.81 -5.12
C CYS A 198 15.20 -8.06 -5.57
N ASP A 199 15.16 -9.08 -4.70
CA ASP A 199 14.27 -10.22 -4.90
C ASP A 199 12.82 -9.80 -4.62
N MET A 200 11.95 -10.08 -5.59
CA MET A 200 10.50 -9.81 -5.54
C MET A 200 9.69 -11.08 -5.23
N THR A 201 10.35 -12.20 -4.96
CA THR A 201 9.72 -13.49 -4.63
C THR A 201 9.05 -13.51 -3.25
N PRO A 202 9.68 -12.96 -2.18
CA PRO A 202 9.04 -12.89 -0.86
C PRO A 202 7.78 -12.02 -0.88
#